data_AF-A0A0F9BX41-F1
#
_entry.id   AF-A0A0F9BX41-F1
#
_cell.length_a   1.000
_cell.length_b   1.000
_cell.length_c   1.000
_cell.angle_alpha   90.00
_cell.angle_beta   90.00
_cell.angle_gamma   90.00
#
_symmetry.space_group_name_H-M   'P 1'
#
loop_
_entity.id
_entity.type
_entity.pdbx_description
1 polymer ?
#
loop_
_entity_poly.entity_id
_entity_poly.type
_entity_poly.pdbx_seq_one_letter_code
_entity_poly.pdbx_strand_id
1 'polypeptide(L)'
;MRVLVCGGREWNDPWPILRELTKFHDGTVVIHGAARGADKLAGVVAEGLGFEVIPVAANWNKHHRAAGPIRNKKMLAMKPMIVLAFHEDISKSKGTKDMVIIARKAGIETKVFSS
;
A
#
# COMPACT_ATOMS: atom_id res chain seq x y z
N MET A 1 -6.98 1.29 -13.98
CA MET A 1 -5.68 1.84 -13.49
C MET A 1 -5.21 1.03 -12.28
N ARG A 2 -3.91 0.97 -11.95
CA ARG A 2 -3.43 0.31 -10.71
C ARG A 2 -2.80 1.30 -9.74
N VAL A 3 -3.31 1.31 -8.51
CA VAL A 3 -2.81 2.13 -7.39
C VAL A 3 -2.33 1.18 -6.31
N LEU A 4 -1.10 1.35 -5.80
CA LEU A 4 -0.61 0.57 -4.67
C LEU A 4 -0.72 1.41 -3.40
N VAL A 5 -1.43 0.89 -2.40
CA VAL A 5 -1.52 1.51 -1.08
C VAL A 5 -0.75 0.65 -0.08
N CYS A 6 0.09 1.28 0.73
CA CYS A 6 0.78 0.63 1.83
C CYS A 6 0.90 1.55 3.04
N GLY A 7 1.13 1.00 4.22
CA GLY A 7 1.34 1.87 5.37
C GLY A 7 1.60 1.18 6.70
N GLY A 8 1.50 1.98 7.76
CA GLY A 8 1.76 1.59 9.14
C GLY A 8 0.71 0.61 9.68
N ARG A 9 1.15 -0.29 10.57
CA ARG A 9 0.28 -1.28 11.23
C ARG A 9 -0.62 -0.69 12.32
N GLU A 10 -0.24 0.46 12.85
CA GLU A 10 -1.00 1.22 13.85
C GLU A 10 -1.87 2.31 13.23
N TRP A 11 -1.76 2.52 11.92
CA TRP A 11 -2.57 3.53 11.21
C TRP A 11 -4.06 3.18 11.33
N ASN A 12 -4.85 4.10 11.87
CA ASN A 12 -6.27 3.90 12.18
C ASN A 12 -7.20 4.96 11.56
N ASP A 13 -6.65 5.96 10.86
CA ASP A 13 -7.42 7.04 10.25
C ASP A 13 -7.76 6.75 8.77
N PRO A 14 -9.01 6.45 8.41
CA PRO A 14 -9.39 6.18 7.03
C PRO A 14 -9.43 7.44 6.16
N TRP A 15 -9.54 8.65 6.73
CA TRP A 15 -9.87 9.85 5.98
C TRP A 15 -8.80 10.26 4.97
N PRO A 16 -7.49 10.25 5.28
CA PRO A 16 -6.45 10.52 4.29
C PRO A 16 -6.44 9.48 3.17
N ILE A 17 -6.72 8.22 3.47
CA ILE A 17 -6.80 7.15 2.46
C ILE A 17 -7.98 7.42 1.52
N LEU A 18 -9.16 7.68 2.08
CA LEU A 18 -10.35 8.03 1.31
C LEU A 18 -10.10 9.24 0.42
N ARG A 19 -9.57 10.34 0.98
CA ARG A 19 -9.28 11.57 0.25
C ARG A 19 -8.38 11.34 -0.97
N GLU A 20 -7.39 10.47 -0.85
CA GLU A 20 -6.49 10.19 -1.97
C GLU A 20 -7.12 9.20 -2.96
N LEU A 21 -7.89 8.22 -2.50
CA LEU A 21 -8.54 7.25 -3.38
C LEU A 21 -9.71 7.84 -4.19
N THR A 22 -10.44 8.83 -3.66
CA THR A 22 -11.53 9.52 -4.40
C THR A 22 -11.04 10.37 -5.57
N LYS A 23 -9.73 10.58 -5.72
CA LYS A 23 -9.13 11.26 -6.88
C LYS A 23 -9.05 10.36 -8.12
N PHE A 24 -9.25 9.06 -7.96
CA PHE A 24 -9.26 8.10 -9.06
C PHE A 24 -10.69 7.76 -9.49
N HIS A 25 -10.83 7.20 -10.69
CA HIS A 25 -12.11 6.92 -11.32
C HIS A 25 -12.43 5.42 -11.34
N ASP A 26 -13.64 5.07 -11.80
CA ASP A 26 -14.10 3.70 -12.01
C ASP A 26 -13.12 2.85 -12.81
N GLY A 27 -13.00 1.56 -12.47
CA GLY A 27 -11.99 0.66 -13.04
C GLY A 27 -10.57 0.85 -12.46
N THR A 28 -10.46 1.53 -11.32
CA THR A 28 -9.25 1.53 -10.50
C THR A 28 -9.13 0.22 -9.74
N VAL A 29 -7.91 -0.32 -9.72
CA VAL A 29 -7.52 -1.52 -9.00
C VAL A 29 -6.56 -1.11 -7.88
N VAL A 30 -6.92 -1.38 -6.64
CA VAL A 30 -6.12 -1.06 -5.45
C VAL A 30 -5.37 -2.30 -5.00
N ILE A 31 -4.04 -2.22 -5.02
CA ILE A 31 -3.15 -3.26 -4.51
C ILE A 31 -2.70 -2.85 -3.11
N HIS A 32 -2.87 -3.71 -2.14
CA HIS A 32 -2.30 -3.55 -0.79
C HIS A 32 -1.80 -4.91 -0.33
N GLY A 33 -1.12 -5.03 0.81
CA GLY A 33 -0.65 -6.36 1.21
C GLY A 33 -1.15 -6.87 2.53
N ALA A 34 -2.44 -6.66 2.75
CA ALA A 34 -3.25 -7.41 3.69
C ALA A 34 -2.72 -7.40 5.14
N ALA A 35 -1.89 -6.42 5.49
CA ALA A 35 -1.51 -6.18 6.87
C ALA A 35 -2.64 -5.44 7.60
N ARG A 36 -2.65 -5.52 8.93
CA ARG A 36 -3.47 -4.62 9.75
C ARG A 36 -3.04 -3.15 9.56
N GLY A 37 -3.91 -2.23 9.98
CA GLY A 37 -3.69 -0.79 9.85
C GLY A 37 -4.01 -0.28 8.44
N ALA A 38 -3.12 0.54 7.87
CA ALA A 38 -3.34 1.22 6.60
C ALA A 38 -3.69 0.26 5.44
N ASP A 39 -3.00 -0.88 5.31
CA ASP A 39 -3.27 -1.85 4.25
C ASP A 39 -4.71 -2.37 4.34
N LYS A 40 -5.22 -2.69 5.53
CA LYS A 40 -6.61 -3.16 5.71
C LYS A 40 -7.62 -2.05 5.43
N LEU A 41 -7.36 -0.85 5.94
CA LEU A 41 -8.23 0.31 5.72
C LEU A 41 -8.31 0.68 4.23
N ALA A 42 -7.20 0.59 3.49
CA ALA A 42 -7.18 0.81 2.05
C ALA A 42 -8.07 -0.17 1.29
N GLY A 43 -8.07 -1.45 1.67
CA GLY A 43 -8.98 -2.44 1.09
C GLY A 43 -10.45 -2.06 1.32
N VAL A 44 -10.83 -1.77 2.57
CA VAL A 44 -12.21 -1.40 2.93
C VAL A 44 -12.68 -0.14 2.21
N VAL A 45 -11.82 0.90 2.17
CA VAL A 45 -12.14 2.16 1.49
C VAL A 45 -12.28 1.95 -0.01
N ALA A 46 -11.38 1.18 -0.63
CA ALA A 46 -11.43 0.89 -2.06
C ALA A 46 -12.70 0.10 -2.44
N GLU A 47 -13.06 -0.92 -1.66
CA GLU A 47 -14.32 -1.66 -1.84
C GLU A 47 -15.54 -0.72 -1.74
N GLY A 48 -15.56 0.17 -0.74
CA GLY A 48 -16.64 1.16 -0.57
C GLY A 48 -16.75 2.17 -1.72
N LEU A 49 -15.65 2.41 -2.45
CA LEU A 49 -15.63 3.23 -3.67
C LEU A 49 -15.94 2.43 -4.95
N GLY A 50 -16.20 1.12 -4.85
CA GLY A 50 -16.46 0.26 -6.00
C GLY A 50 -15.21 -0.13 -6.80
N PHE A 51 -14.02 0.04 -6.22
CA PHE A 51 -12.76 -0.35 -6.88
C PHE A 51 -12.48 -1.85 -6.70
N GLU A 52 -11.77 -2.43 -7.66
CA GLU A 52 -11.25 -3.79 -7.51
C GLU A 52 -10.11 -3.79 -6.49
N VAL A 53 -10.05 -4.78 -5.61
CA VAL A 53 -9.02 -4.87 -4.57
C VAL A 53 -8.19 -6.14 -4.73
N ILE A 54 -6.87 -5.98 -4.75
CA ILE A 54 -5.90 -7.08 -4.79
C ILE A 54 -5.12 -7.09 -3.46
N PRO A 55 -5.52 -7.91 -2.47
CA PRO A 55 -4.77 -8.11 -1.25
C PRO A 55 -3.60 -9.08 -1.47
N VAL A 56 -2.39 -8.68 -1.11
CA VAL A 56 -1.17 -9.52 -1.24
C VAL A 56 -0.52 -9.79 0.11
N ALA A 57 -0.93 -10.88 0.78
CA ALA A 57 -0.39 -11.23 2.09
C ALA A 57 1.10 -11.67 2.04
N ALA A 58 1.86 -11.30 3.06
CA ALA A 58 3.22 -11.79 3.25
C ALA A 58 3.22 -13.21 3.83
N ASN A 59 3.94 -14.14 3.21
CA ASN A 59 4.06 -15.52 3.69
C ASN A 59 5.15 -15.64 4.76
N TRP A 60 4.82 -15.24 6.00
CA TRP A 60 5.72 -15.27 7.15
C TRP A 60 6.16 -16.68 7.54
N ASN A 61 5.30 -17.68 7.36
CA ASN A 61 5.61 -19.09 7.67
C ASN A 61 6.75 -19.62 6.78
N LYS A 62 6.75 -19.25 5.50
CA LYS A 62 7.75 -19.72 4.52
C LYS A 62 9.03 -18.89 4.51
N HIS A 63 8.91 -17.57 4.64
CA HIS A 63 10.02 -16.66 4.35
C HIS A 63 10.50 -15.85 5.56
N HIS A 64 9.86 -16.03 6.73
CA HIS A 64 10.19 -15.34 7.97
C HIS A 64 10.38 -13.83 7.72
N ARG A 65 11.53 -13.26 8.13
CA ARG A 65 11.85 -11.84 7.99
C ARG A 65 11.85 -11.35 6.53
N ALA A 66 12.11 -12.22 5.55
CA ALA A 66 12.10 -11.86 4.14
C ALA A 66 10.69 -11.80 3.53
N ALA A 67 9.65 -12.28 4.24
CA ALA A 67 8.29 -12.33 3.73
C ALA A 67 7.76 -10.94 3.33
N GLY A 68 8.05 -9.92 4.13
CA GLY A 68 7.67 -8.53 3.86
C GLY A 68 8.28 -7.99 2.55
N PRO A 69 9.62 -7.95 2.42
CA PRO A 69 10.28 -7.49 1.19
C PRO A 69 9.90 -8.31 -0.06
N ILE A 70 9.74 -9.63 0.06
CA ILE A 70 9.28 -10.48 -1.05
C ILE A 70 7.86 -10.06 -1.49
N ARG A 71 6.95 -9.88 -0.54
CA ARG A 71 5.60 -9.37 -0.81
C ARG A 71 5.65 -7.99 -1.46
N ASN A 72 6.48 -7.07 -0.95
CA ASN A 72 6.62 -5.73 -1.50
C ASN A 72 7.03 -5.77 -2.98
N LYS A 73 8.03 -6.58 -3.33
CA LYS A 73 8.44 -6.80 -4.73
C LYS A 73 7.32 -7.39 -5.59
N LYS A 74 6.53 -8.33 -5.04
CA LYS A 74 5.36 -8.90 -5.76
C LYS A 74 4.31 -7.84 -6.07
N MET A 75 3.97 -6.98 -5.11
CA MET A 75 3.02 -5.89 -5.34
C MET A 75 3.56 -4.89 -6.37
N LEU A 76 4.84 -4.53 -6.31
CA LEU A 76 5.45 -3.63 -7.29
C LEU A 76 5.50 -4.23 -8.70
N ALA A 77 5.73 -5.55 -8.81
CA ALA A 77 5.74 -6.27 -10.09
C ALA A 77 4.37 -6.27 -10.81
N MET A 78 3.28 -5.95 -10.10
CA MET A 78 1.95 -5.74 -10.69
C MET A 78 1.85 -4.39 -11.43
N LYS A 79 2.93 -3.61 -11.49
CA LYS A 79 3.06 -2.35 -12.22
C LYS A 79 2.01 -1.30 -11.81
N PRO A 80 1.98 -0.89 -10.52
CA PRO A 80 1.17 0.26 -10.12
C PRO A 80 1.70 1.53 -10.79
N MET A 81 0.79 2.44 -11.14
CA MET A 81 1.16 3.75 -11.68
C MET A 81 1.60 4.72 -10.58
N ILE A 82 1.07 4.54 -9.37
CA ILE A 82 1.38 5.35 -8.20
C ILE A 82 1.38 4.50 -6.93
N VAL A 83 2.27 4.84 -6.00
CA VAL A 83 2.31 4.32 -4.63
C VAL A 83 1.87 5.40 -3.64
N LEU A 84 0.87 5.08 -2.81
CA LEU A 84 0.42 5.91 -1.70
C LEU A 84 0.84 5.25 -0.39
N ALA A 85 1.76 5.89 0.34
CA ALA A 85 2.31 5.37 1.58
C ALA A 85 1.79 6.17 2.79
N PHE A 86 1.02 5.52 3.66
CA PHE A 86 0.41 6.15 4.85
C PHE A 86 1.12 5.70 6.13
N HIS A 87 1.88 6.59 6.76
CA HIS A 87 2.64 6.25 7.96
C HIS A 87 2.99 7.51 8.76
N GLU A 88 2.78 7.49 10.09
CA GLU A 88 3.11 8.61 10.99
C GLU A 88 4.58 9.02 10.89
N ASP A 89 5.49 8.05 11.06
CA ASP A 89 6.92 8.27 10.91
C ASP A 89 7.58 7.20 10.04
N ILE A 90 7.76 7.51 8.76
CA ILE A 90 8.36 6.56 7.81
C ILE A 90 9.83 6.24 8.12
N SER A 91 10.53 7.10 8.88
CA SER A 91 11.92 6.85 9.26
C SER A 91 12.06 5.63 10.18
N LYS A 92 11.03 5.38 10.99
CA LYS A 92 10.89 4.23 11.90
C LYS A 92 10.23 3.02 11.25
N SER A 93 9.70 3.16 10.04
CA SER A 93 9.08 2.05 9.31
C SER A 93 10.13 1.20 8.59
N LYS A 94 10.13 -0.11 8.80
CA LYS A 94 10.93 -1.04 7.98
C LYS A 94 10.21 -1.39 6.67
N GLY A 95 8.93 -1.78 6.77
CA GLY A 95 8.16 -2.31 5.64
C GLY A 95 7.71 -1.24 4.65
N THR A 96 7.15 -0.13 5.13
CA THR A 96 6.66 0.96 4.26
C THR A 96 7.83 1.71 3.63
N LYS A 97 8.91 1.92 4.38
CA LYS A 97 10.16 2.53 3.85
C LYS A 97 10.77 1.68 2.74
N ASP A 98 10.82 0.36 2.90
CA ASP A 98 11.27 -0.56 1.84
C ASP A 98 10.44 -0.37 0.55
N MET A 99 9.10 -0.35 0.65
CA MET A 99 8.22 -0.11 -0.49
C MET A 99 8.51 1.23 -1.19
N VAL A 100 8.60 2.33 -0.42
CA VAL A 100 8.88 3.66 -0.97
C VAL A 100 10.23 3.71 -1.69
N ILE A 101 11.26 3.06 -1.14
CA ILE A 101 12.59 3.00 -1.76
C ILE A 101 12.52 2.26 -3.10
N ILE A 102 11.92 1.06 -3.13
CA ILE A 102 11.88 0.25 -4.36
C ILE A 102 10.99 0.89 -5.44
N ALA A 103 9.91 1.56 -5.05
CA ALA A 103 9.01 2.25 -5.98
C ALA A 103 9.69 3.44 -6.65
N ARG A 104 10.34 4.30 -5.86
CA ARG A 104 11.11 5.45 -6.39
C ARG A 104 12.26 4.99 -7.28
N LYS A 105 12.97 3.91 -6.91
CA LYS A 105 14.03 3.33 -7.74
C LYS A 105 13.49 2.80 -9.07
N ALA A 106 12.25 2.34 -9.10
CA ALA A 106 11.57 1.89 -10.31
C ALA A 106 10.95 3.04 -11.13
N GLY A 107 11.12 4.30 -10.72
CA GLY A 107 10.56 5.46 -11.40
C GLY A 107 9.03 5.61 -11.24
N ILE A 108 8.44 4.93 -10.26
CA ILE A 108 7.00 4.98 -10.00
C ILE A 108 6.69 6.17 -9.08
N GLU A 109 5.68 6.97 -9.45
CA GLU A 109 5.23 8.09 -8.62
C GLU A 109 4.91 7.60 -7.21
N THR A 110 5.45 8.25 -6.19
CA THR A 110 5.31 7.80 -4.81
C THR A 110 5.02 8.97 -3.88
N LYS A 111 3.86 8.96 -3.25
CA LYS A 111 3.41 9.96 -2.26
C LYS A 111 3.43 9.35 -0.86
N VAL A 112 3.91 10.13 0.11
CA VAL A 112 3.97 9.73 1.52
C VAL A 112 3.09 10.69 2.32
N PHE A 113 2.24 10.14 3.17
CA PHE A 113 1.31 10.87 4.02
C PHE A 113 1.56 10.49 5.47
N SER A 114 1.66 11.49 6.32
CA SER A 114 1.65 11.37 7.78
C SER A 114 0.32 11.92 8.31
N SER A 115 -0.11 11.39 9.46
CA SER A 115 -1.17 11.99 10.28
C SER A 115 -0.62 13.18 11.08
#